data_AF-A0AAW1H1D5-F1
#
_entry.id   AF-A0AAW1H1D5-F1
#
_cell.length_a   1.000
_cell.length_b   1.000
_cell.length_c   1.000
_cell.angle_alpha   90.00
_cell.angle_beta   90.00
_cell.angle_gamma   90.00
#
_symmetry.space_group_name_H-M   'P 1'
#
loop_
_entity.id
_entity.type
_entity.pdbx_description
1 polymer ?
#
loop_
_entity_poly.entity_id
_entity_poly.type
_entity_poly.pdbx_seq_one_letter_code
_entity_poly.pdbx_strand_id
1 'polypeptide(L)'
;MANKEGEEAKTTEVDQYRHSEYPRVKLNERILSSMSRRSVAAHPWHDLEIGPGAPTVFNCVVEIGKGSKVKYELDKTTGLIKVDRVLYSSVVYPHNYGFIPRTLCEDSDPMDVLVLMQEPILPGSFLRARAIGLMPMIDQGEKDDKIIAVCADDPEFRHYTELNELPPHRLAEIRRFFEDYKKNENKSVAVNDFLPASDAIAAIEYSMDLYASYIVEGLRQ
;
A
#
# COMPACT_ATOMS: atom_id res chain seq x y z
N MET A 1 -72.79 13.47 -22.82
CA MET A 1 -73.16 12.06 -22.58
C MET A 1 -72.17 11.18 -23.31
N ALA A 2 -71.80 10.10 -22.65
CA ALA A 2 -70.79 9.07 -22.90
C ALA A 2 -70.72 8.50 -24.35
N ASN A 3 -69.48 8.21 -24.82
CA ASN A 3 -68.92 6.87 -25.17
C ASN A 3 -69.21 6.42 -26.62
N LYS A 4 -68.38 5.69 -27.38
CA LYS A 4 -67.14 4.91 -27.17
C LYS A 4 -66.67 4.38 -28.55
N GLU A 5 -65.39 3.97 -28.62
CA GLU A 5 -64.82 2.86 -29.44
C GLU A 5 -64.84 3.03 -30.98
N GLY A 6 -63.79 2.69 -31.74
CA GLY A 6 -62.50 2.06 -31.47
C GLY A 6 -61.72 2.01 -32.79
N GLU A 7 -60.40 1.81 -32.73
CA GLU A 7 -59.63 1.48 -33.94
C GLU A 7 -58.51 0.49 -33.57
N GLU A 8 -58.62 -0.71 -34.16
CA GLU A 8 -57.67 -1.80 -34.09
C GLU A 8 -56.53 -1.60 -35.09
N ALA A 9 -55.32 -1.73 -34.56
CA ALA A 9 -54.13 -2.40 -35.11
C ALA A 9 -53.73 -2.23 -36.59
N LYS A 10 -52.52 -1.71 -36.78
CA LYS A 10 -51.54 -2.34 -37.70
C LYS A 10 -50.13 -2.30 -37.12
N THR A 11 -49.54 -3.49 -37.13
CA THR A 11 -48.27 -3.95 -36.59
C THR A 11 -47.05 -3.36 -37.30
N THR A 12 -45.98 -3.11 -36.53
CA THR A 12 -44.62 -3.48 -36.95
C THR A 12 -43.80 -3.78 -35.70
N GLU A 13 -43.49 -5.06 -35.49
CA GLU A 13 -42.47 -5.55 -34.57
C GLU A 13 -41.10 -5.01 -35.02
N VAL A 14 -40.29 -4.47 -34.11
CA VAL A 14 -38.85 -4.82 -34.00
C VAL A 14 -38.37 -4.63 -32.55
N ASP A 15 -38.02 -5.76 -31.95
CA ASP A 15 -37.05 -6.03 -30.88
C ASP A 15 -37.03 -5.28 -29.55
N GLN A 16 -37.60 -6.00 -28.58
CA GLN A 16 -37.08 -6.27 -27.25
C GLN A 16 -35.55 -6.12 -27.09
N TYR A 17 -35.10 -5.08 -26.37
CA TYR A 17 -33.81 -5.12 -25.69
C TYR A 17 -34.01 -5.37 -24.19
N ARG A 18 -33.72 -6.61 -23.82
CA ARG A 18 -33.58 -7.12 -22.46
C ARG A 18 -32.74 -6.18 -21.60
N HIS A 19 -33.23 -5.89 -20.40
CA HIS A 19 -32.40 -5.48 -19.28
C HIS A 19 -31.32 -6.54 -19.07
N SER A 20 -30.07 -6.19 -19.36
CA SER A 20 -28.92 -7.02 -19.00
C SER A 20 -28.47 -6.63 -17.59
N GLU A 21 -28.67 -7.54 -16.63
CA GLU A 21 -28.03 -7.53 -15.31
C GLU A 21 -26.52 -7.76 -15.46
N TYR A 22 -25.79 -6.76 -15.94
CA TYR A 22 -24.34 -6.72 -15.73
C TYR A 22 -24.06 -5.69 -14.64
N PRO A 23 -23.24 -6.03 -13.62
CA PRO A 23 -22.77 -5.02 -12.69
C PRO A 23 -22.10 -3.92 -13.52
N ARG A 24 -22.55 -2.67 -13.35
CA ARG A 24 -21.84 -1.53 -13.91
C ARG A 24 -20.48 -1.48 -13.22
N VAL A 25 -19.49 -2.06 -13.87
CA VAL A 25 -18.11 -1.81 -13.47
C VAL A 25 -17.90 -0.32 -13.71
N LYS A 26 -17.75 0.43 -12.62
CA LYS A 26 -17.22 1.78 -12.72
C LYS A 26 -15.76 1.60 -13.11
N LEU A 27 -15.45 1.72 -14.40
CA LEU A 27 -14.09 2.00 -14.81
C LEU A 27 -13.59 3.13 -13.91
N ASN A 28 -12.46 2.92 -13.24
CA ASN A 28 -11.89 4.00 -12.45
C ASN A 28 -11.68 5.20 -13.39
N GLU A 29 -12.09 6.39 -12.96
CA GLU A 29 -11.97 7.61 -13.80
C GLU A 29 -10.48 7.93 -14.12
N ARG A 30 -9.54 7.20 -13.51
CA ARG A 30 -8.09 7.38 -13.56
C ARG A 30 -7.40 6.70 -14.75
N ILE A 31 -7.86 5.54 -15.22
CA ILE A 31 -7.39 4.99 -16.51
C ILE A 31 -7.70 5.98 -17.62
N LEU A 32 -8.89 6.60 -17.58
CA LEU A 32 -9.29 7.67 -18.49
C LEU A 32 -8.51 8.98 -18.27
N SER A 33 -8.10 9.30 -17.04
CA SER A 33 -7.26 10.49 -16.77
C SER A 33 -5.80 10.30 -17.15
N SER A 34 -5.28 9.08 -17.24
CA SER A 34 -3.94 8.84 -17.80
C SER A 34 -3.89 9.18 -19.30
N MET A 35 -5.02 9.05 -20.00
CA MET A 35 -5.19 9.37 -21.42
C MET A 35 -5.66 10.81 -21.68
N SER A 36 -6.32 11.43 -20.71
CA SER A 36 -6.82 12.80 -20.77
C SER A 36 -5.92 13.67 -19.90
N ARG A 37 -5.13 14.59 -20.48
CA ARG A 37 -4.19 15.52 -19.81
C ARG A 37 -4.81 16.46 -18.75
N ARG A 38 -5.68 15.97 -17.87
CA ARG A 38 -6.23 16.65 -16.71
C ARG A 38 -5.28 16.38 -15.54
N SER A 39 -4.83 17.46 -14.92
CA SER A 39 -4.09 17.44 -13.64
C SER A 39 -5.01 16.94 -12.52
N VAL A 40 -5.25 15.63 -12.48
CA VAL A 40 -5.73 14.97 -11.26
C VAL A 40 -4.53 14.87 -10.32
N ALA A 41 -4.72 15.17 -9.04
CA ALA A 41 -3.66 14.98 -8.05
C ALA A 41 -3.18 13.52 -8.11
N ALA A 42 -1.85 13.34 -8.22
CA ALA A 42 -1.25 12.03 -8.39
C ALA A 42 -1.57 11.13 -7.18
N HIS A 43 -2.04 9.91 -7.46
CA HIS A 43 -2.29 8.90 -6.47
C HIS A 43 -0.96 8.24 -6.04
N PRO A 44 -0.53 8.36 -4.78
CA PRO A 44 0.81 7.95 -4.36
C PRO A 44 1.05 6.44 -4.51
N TRP A 45 0.02 5.60 -4.49
CA TRP A 45 0.17 4.16 -4.70
C TRP A 45 0.21 3.74 -6.17
N HIS A 46 -0.47 4.47 -7.06
CA HIS A 46 -0.65 4.01 -8.46
C HIS A 46 0.17 4.84 -9.44
N ASP A 47 0.21 6.16 -9.25
CA ASP A 47 0.82 7.08 -10.19
C ASP A 47 2.32 7.25 -9.94
N LEU A 48 2.78 7.07 -8.70
CA LEU A 48 4.21 7.04 -8.38
C LEU A 48 4.83 5.74 -8.91
N GLU A 49 5.91 5.86 -9.67
CA GLU A 49 6.68 4.71 -10.11
C GLU A 49 7.44 4.09 -8.94
N ILE A 50 7.56 2.76 -8.93
CA ILE A 50 8.38 2.03 -7.94
C ILE A 50 9.86 2.41 -8.01
N GLY A 51 10.33 2.91 -9.15
CA GLY A 51 11.70 3.37 -9.36
C GLY A 51 12.58 2.36 -10.10
N PRO A 52 13.60 2.81 -10.85
CA PRO A 52 14.37 1.98 -11.78
C PRO A 52 15.33 0.99 -11.11
N GLY A 53 15.55 1.11 -9.80
CA GLY A 53 16.40 0.18 -9.03
C GLY A 53 15.61 -0.94 -8.36
N ALA A 54 14.29 -0.99 -8.54
CA ALA A 54 13.44 -2.00 -7.92
C ALA A 54 13.79 -3.39 -8.49
N PRO A 55 13.69 -4.46 -7.69
CA PRO A 55 13.17 -4.51 -6.31
C PRO A 55 14.18 -4.11 -5.22
N THR A 56 15.47 -4.01 -5.53
CA THR A 56 16.51 -3.77 -4.51
C THR A 56 16.47 -2.34 -3.95
N VAL A 57 16.28 -1.35 -4.83
CA VAL A 57 16.18 0.08 -4.47
C VAL A 57 14.92 0.66 -5.08
N PHE A 58 13.97 1.06 -4.24
CA PHE A 58 12.63 1.48 -4.65
C PHE A 58 12.27 2.84 -4.04
N ASN A 59 11.26 3.49 -4.60
CA ASN A 59 10.61 4.62 -3.97
C ASN A 59 9.72 4.12 -2.83
N CYS A 60 9.74 4.80 -1.69
CA CYS A 60 8.89 4.54 -0.53
C CYS A 60 8.09 5.81 -0.25
N VAL A 61 6.78 5.69 -0.11
CA VAL A 61 5.92 6.78 0.37
C VAL A 61 5.82 6.68 1.88
N VAL A 62 6.25 7.72 2.60
CA VAL A 62 6.22 7.73 4.06
C VAL A 62 4.83 8.11 4.55
N GLU A 63 4.26 7.28 5.42
CA GLU A 63 3.01 7.55 6.12
C GLU A 63 3.27 8.08 7.52
N ILE A 64 4.24 7.52 8.23
CA ILE A 64 4.48 7.84 9.64
C ILE A 64 5.95 8.20 9.83
N GLY A 65 6.19 9.45 10.23
CA GLY A 65 7.53 9.92 10.57
C GLY A 65 8.07 9.24 11.84
N LYS A 66 9.38 9.00 11.86
CA LYS A 66 10.12 8.56 13.05
C LYS A 66 9.76 9.40 14.27
N GLY A 67 9.52 8.75 15.41
CA GLY A 67 9.14 9.39 16.67
C GLY A 67 7.67 9.77 16.80
N SER A 68 6.85 9.54 15.77
CA SER A 68 5.41 9.84 15.83
C SER A 68 4.63 8.74 16.56
N LYS A 69 3.57 9.16 17.28
CA LYS A 69 2.49 8.29 17.77
C LYS A 69 1.26 8.28 16.86
N VAL A 70 1.18 9.22 15.92
CA VAL A 70 0.04 9.33 15.02
C VAL A 70 0.24 8.31 13.91
N LYS A 71 -0.62 7.29 13.89
CA LYS A 71 -0.71 6.36 12.78
C LYS A 71 -1.51 7.02 11.67
N TYR A 72 -0.81 7.45 10.65
CA TYR A 72 -1.39 7.80 9.38
C TYR A 72 -1.52 6.55 8.51
N GLU A 73 -2.37 6.62 7.51
CA GLU A 73 -2.57 5.58 6.50
C GLU A 73 -2.94 6.23 5.17
N LEU A 74 -2.60 5.57 4.07
CA LEU A 74 -3.15 5.90 2.76
C LEU A 74 -4.64 5.55 2.71
N ASP A 75 -5.48 6.56 2.46
CA ASP A 75 -6.83 6.30 1.99
C ASP A 75 -6.80 5.89 0.51
N LYS A 76 -6.85 4.57 0.23
CA LYS A 76 -6.72 3.97 -1.11
C LYS A 76 -7.72 4.51 -2.14
N THR A 77 -8.85 5.05 -1.69
CA THR A 77 -9.86 5.63 -2.58
C THR A 77 -9.44 7.01 -3.07
N THR A 78 -9.11 7.92 -2.15
CA THR A 78 -8.80 9.31 -2.49
C THR A 78 -7.33 9.50 -2.90
N GLY A 79 -6.42 8.69 -2.35
CA GLY A 79 -4.98 8.88 -2.46
C GLY A 79 -4.39 9.84 -1.43
N LEU A 80 -5.19 10.27 -0.46
CA LEU A 80 -4.76 11.18 0.59
C LEU A 80 -4.25 10.41 1.81
N ILE A 81 -3.34 11.03 2.55
CA ILE A 81 -2.92 10.54 3.85
C ILE A 81 -3.98 10.91 4.88
N LYS A 82 -4.55 9.89 5.52
CA LYS A 82 -5.58 10.00 6.55
C LYS A 82 -4.98 9.65 7.91
N VAL A 83 -5.45 10.31 8.96
CA VAL A 83 -5.18 9.87 10.34
C VAL A 83 -6.06 8.66 10.63
N ASP A 84 -5.45 7.49 10.83
CA ASP A 84 -6.16 6.30 11.32
C ASP A 84 -6.46 6.48 12.81
N ARG A 85 -5.40 6.59 13.62
CA ARG A 85 -5.50 6.75 15.07
C ARG A 85 -4.21 7.24 15.70
N VAL A 86 -4.26 7.60 16.98
CA VAL A 86 -3.07 7.74 17.82
C VAL A 86 -2.80 6.40 18.51
N LEU A 87 -1.54 5.95 18.58
CA LEU A 87 -1.18 4.72 19.26
C LEU A 87 -1.59 4.77 20.75
N TYR A 88 -2.24 3.68 21.19
CA TYR A 88 -2.78 3.51 22.54
C TYR A 88 -1.68 3.23 23.56
N SER A 89 -0.58 2.62 23.10
CA SER A 89 0.65 2.39 23.84
C SER A 89 1.46 3.68 23.97
N SER A 90 2.45 3.71 24.86
CA SER A 90 3.37 4.83 25.03
C SER A 90 4.50 4.84 23.99
N VAL A 91 4.62 3.80 23.17
CA VAL A 91 5.67 3.69 22.15
C VAL A 91 5.43 4.66 20.99
N VAL A 92 6.51 4.95 20.26
CA VAL A 92 6.55 5.74 19.03
C VAL A 92 7.20 4.91 17.94
N TYR A 93 6.89 5.19 16.67
CA TYR A 93 7.56 4.52 15.56
C TYR A 93 9.07 4.80 15.62
N PRO A 94 9.93 3.76 15.72
CA PRO A 94 11.38 3.96 15.90
C PRO A 94 12.07 4.49 14.64
N HIS A 95 11.45 4.29 13.48
CA HIS A 95 11.93 4.66 12.15
C HIS A 95 10.76 5.13 11.28
N ASN A 96 11.07 5.71 10.11
CA ASN A 96 10.02 6.14 9.19
C ASN A 96 9.29 4.91 8.64
N TYR A 97 7.98 4.97 8.55
CA TYR A 97 7.13 3.87 8.10
C TYR A 97 6.28 4.34 6.92
N GLY A 98 6.05 3.43 5.99
CA GLY A 98 5.10 3.65 4.92
C GLY A 98 5.06 2.45 3.99
N PHE A 99 4.87 2.69 2.70
CA PHE A 99 4.61 1.62 1.74
C PHE A 99 5.37 1.82 0.42
N ILE A 100 5.50 0.71 -0.31
CA ILE A 100 6.10 0.67 -1.64
C ILE A 100 4.99 0.88 -2.70
N PRO A 101 5.07 1.91 -3.56
CA PRO A 101 4.06 2.15 -4.59
C PRO A 101 4.11 1.01 -5.63
N ARG A 102 2.96 0.76 -6.29
CA ARG A 102 2.80 -0.32 -7.29
C ARG A 102 3.17 -1.72 -6.79
N THR A 103 2.85 -1.99 -5.53
CA THR A 103 2.91 -3.31 -4.90
C THR A 103 1.55 -3.66 -4.29
N LEU A 104 1.31 -4.95 -4.04
CA LEU A 104 0.07 -5.46 -3.45
C LEU A 104 0.37 -6.71 -2.60
N CYS A 105 -0.21 -6.78 -1.42
CA CYS A 105 -0.15 -7.91 -0.50
C CYS A 105 -1.49 -8.66 -0.47
N GLU A 106 -1.52 -9.81 0.21
CA GLU A 106 -2.70 -10.69 0.29
C GLU A 106 -3.86 -10.04 1.07
N ASP A 107 -3.56 -9.07 1.93
CA ASP A 107 -4.52 -8.22 2.66
C ASP A 107 -5.09 -7.06 1.81
N SER A 108 -4.71 -7.00 0.53
CA SER A 108 -5.08 -5.92 -0.40
C SER A 108 -4.52 -4.54 -0.08
N ASP A 109 -3.47 -4.46 0.74
CA ASP A 109 -2.68 -3.25 0.98
C ASP A 109 -1.35 -3.29 0.19
N PRO A 110 -0.70 -2.14 -0.05
CA PRO A 110 0.64 -2.14 -0.62
C PRO A 110 1.66 -2.68 0.38
N MET A 111 2.80 -3.18 -0.10
CA MET A 111 3.86 -3.72 0.74
C MET A 111 4.40 -2.68 1.73
N ASP A 112 4.35 -3.02 3.00
CA ASP A 112 4.83 -2.20 4.11
C ASP A 112 6.36 -2.15 4.17
N VAL A 113 6.89 -0.99 4.54
CA VAL A 113 8.33 -0.78 4.71
C VAL A 113 8.64 0.12 5.91
N LEU A 114 9.65 -0.28 6.67
CA LEU A 114 10.28 0.50 7.73
C LEU A 114 11.66 0.98 7.26
N VAL A 115 11.82 2.30 7.13
CA VAL A 115 13.03 2.95 6.59
C VAL A 115 13.87 3.59 7.70
N LEU A 116 15.07 3.04 7.89
CA LEU A 116 16.09 3.57 8.77
C LEU A 116 16.82 4.75 8.10
N MET A 117 16.86 5.88 8.80
CA MET A 117 17.59 7.09 8.43
C MET A 117 17.74 8.04 9.62
N GLN A 118 18.50 9.13 9.43
CA GLN A 118 18.76 10.15 10.44
C GLN A 118 17.48 10.86 10.89
N GLU A 119 16.77 11.45 9.92
CA GLU A 119 15.70 12.42 10.17
C GLU A 119 14.29 11.82 10.01
N PRO A 120 13.30 12.33 10.77
CA PRO A 120 11.90 12.02 10.50
C PRO A 120 11.44 12.68 9.19
N ILE A 121 10.61 11.97 8.45
CA ILE A 121 10.04 12.47 7.19
C ILE A 121 8.56 12.80 7.37
N LEU A 122 8.12 13.86 6.70
CA LEU A 122 6.72 14.29 6.72
C LEU A 122 5.84 13.28 5.98
N PRO A 123 4.67 12.91 6.55
CA PRO A 123 3.69 12.05 5.88
C PRO A 123 3.32 12.54 4.48
N GLY A 124 3.22 11.62 3.53
CA GLY A 124 2.93 11.89 2.11
C GLY A 124 4.16 12.27 1.28
N SER A 125 5.34 12.41 1.90
CA SER A 125 6.60 12.54 1.15
C SER A 125 7.09 11.17 0.67
N PHE A 126 7.88 11.14 -0.40
CA PHE A 126 8.55 9.91 -0.82
C PHE A 126 10.07 10.06 -0.82
N LEU A 127 10.77 8.93 -0.70
CA LEU A 127 12.23 8.84 -0.71
C LEU A 127 12.67 7.56 -1.42
N ARG A 128 13.96 7.43 -1.74
CA ARG A 128 14.52 6.17 -2.22
C ARG A 128 15.00 5.32 -1.04
N ALA A 129 14.56 4.08 -0.99
CA ALA A 129 14.90 3.12 0.04
C ALA A 129 15.57 1.89 -0.59
N ARG A 130 16.54 1.29 0.13
CA ARG A 130 17.18 0.03 -0.22
C ARG A 130 16.72 -1.05 0.75
N ALA A 131 16.18 -2.15 0.24
CA ALA A 131 15.88 -3.32 1.08
C ALA A 131 17.18 -3.90 1.65
N ILE A 132 17.19 -4.14 2.95
CA ILE A 132 18.31 -4.79 3.65
C ILE A 132 17.88 -6.04 4.43
N GLY A 133 16.57 -6.27 4.57
CA GLY A 133 16.02 -7.50 5.12
C GLY A 133 14.50 -7.48 5.24
N LEU A 134 13.95 -8.59 5.68
CA LEU A 134 12.52 -8.81 5.83
C LEU A 134 12.21 -9.15 7.28
N MET A 135 11.13 -8.57 7.81
CA MET A 135 10.60 -8.86 9.13
C MET A 135 9.27 -9.60 8.98
N PRO A 136 9.26 -10.94 9.06
CA PRO A 136 8.01 -11.68 9.03
C PRO A 136 7.24 -11.43 10.32
N MET A 137 5.97 -11.07 10.17
CA MET A 137 5.12 -10.72 11.30
C MET A 137 3.75 -11.39 11.14
N ILE A 138 3.19 -11.81 12.27
CA ILE A 138 1.84 -12.34 12.37
C ILE A 138 1.04 -11.37 13.22
N ASP A 139 0.05 -10.71 12.61
CA ASP A 139 -0.90 -9.82 13.29
C ASP A 139 -2.26 -10.52 13.35
N GLN A 140 -2.72 -10.85 14.56
CA GLN A 140 -4.01 -11.53 14.78
C GLN A 140 -4.21 -12.84 13.98
N GLY A 141 -3.13 -13.51 13.58
CA GLY A 141 -3.16 -14.75 12.81
C GLY A 141 -3.01 -14.56 11.30
N GLU A 142 -2.99 -13.31 10.82
CA GLU A 142 -2.74 -12.97 9.43
C GLU A 142 -1.27 -12.58 9.23
N LYS A 143 -0.76 -12.86 8.03
CA LYS A 143 0.62 -12.58 7.66
C LYS A 143 0.74 -11.11 7.25
N ASP A 144 1.60 -10.36 7.93
CA ASP A 144 1.80 -8.92 7.74
C ASP A 144 3.30 -8.59 7.67
N ASP A 145 3.96 -9.21 6.68
CA ASP A 145 5.40 -9.08 6.43
C ASP A 145 5.80 -7.62 6.18
N LYS A 146 6.93 -7.19 6.75
CA LYS A 146 7.42 -5.82 6.59
C LYS A 146 8.84 -5.78 6.06
N ILE A 147 9.07 -4.97 5.03
CA ILE A 147 10.41 -4.74 4.51
C ILE A 147 11.18 -3.85 5.49
N ILE A 148 12.40 -4.25 5.83
CA ILE A 148 13.35 -3.39 6.54
C ILE A 148 14.30 -2.81 5.51
N ALA A 149 14.37 -1.48 5.48
CA ALA A 149 15.13 -0.74 4.48
C ALA A 149 15.93 0.40 5.10
N VAL A 150 16.88 0.92 4.33
CA VAL A 150 17.61 2.17 4.65
C VAL A 150 17.34 3.22 3.58
N CYS A 151 17.39 4.50 3.94
CA CYS A 151 17.34 5.56 2.94
C CYS A 151 18.60 5.50 2.05
N ALA A 152 18.40 5.31 0.74
CA ALA A 152 19.47 5.13 -0.23
C ALA A 152 20.31 6.40 -0.45
N ASP A 153 19.77 7.55 -0.06
CA ASP A 153 20.38 8.88 -0.21
C ASP A 153 20.93 9.47 1.09
N ASP A 154 20.68 8.81 2.23
CA ASP A 154 21.20 9.26 3.53
C ASP A 154 22.69 8.90 3.66
N PRO A 155 23.60 9.87 3.84
CA PRO A 155 25.04 9.61 3.91
C PRO A 155 25.43 8.68 5.07
N GLU A 156 24.67 8.68 6.17
CA GLU A 156 24.92 7.80 7.31
C GLU A 156 24.42 6.37 7.08
N PHE A 157 23.36 6.17 6.28
CA PHE A 157 22.73 4.85 6.15
C PHE A 157 22.92 4.18 4.79
N ARG A 158 23.24 4.92 3.73
CA ARG A 158 23.31 4.39 2.34
C ARG A 158 24.29 3.24 2.11
N HIS A 159 25.21 3.01 3.04
CA HIS A 159 26.23 1.97 2.94
C HIS A 159 25.77 0.61 3.48
N TYR A 160 24.67 0.56 4.23
CA TYR A 160 24.09 -0.70 4.69
C TYR A 160 23.40 -1.41 3.53
N THR A 161 23.68 -2.71 3.42
CA THR A 161 23.16 -3.64 2.42
C THR A 161 22.53 -4.88 3.04
N GLU A 162 22.89 -5.22 4.29
CA GLU A 162 22.37 -6.38 5.01
C GLU A 162 22.00 -6.03 6.46
N LEU A 163 21.02 -6.74 7.05
CA LEU A 163 20.62 -6.52 8.45
C LEU A 163 21.76 -6.73 9.46
N ASN A 164 22.68 -7.65 9.19
CA ASN A 164 23.77 -8.00 10.10
C ASN A 164 24.86 -6.92 10.21
N GLU A 165 24.83 -5.93 9.32
CA GLU A 165 25.70 -4.75 9.39
C GLU A 165 25.17 -3.72 10.40
N LEU A 166 23.88 -3.78 10.74
CA LEU A 166 23.29 -2.93 11.76
C LEU A 166 23.72 -3.38 13.16
N PRO A 167 23.86 -2.45 14.12
CA PRO A 167 24.06 -2.80 15.51
C PRO A 167 22.92 -3.73 16.00
N PRO A 168 23.21 -4.89 16.62
CA PRO A 168 22.18 -5.87 17.01
C PRO A 168 21.03 -5.30 17.85
N HIS A 169 21.32 -4.29 18.67
CA HIS A 169 20.29 -3.63 19.47
C HIS A 169 19.21 -2.92 18.63
N ARG A 170 19.55 -2.46 17.42
CA ARG A 170 18.58 -1.84 16.49
C ARG A 170 17.47 -2.82 16.11
N LEU A 171 17.82 -4.05 15.76
CA LEU A 171 16.85 -5.10 15.42
C LEU A 171 15.99 -5.50 16.63
N ALA A 172 16.58 -5.52 17.82
CA ALA A 172 15.85 -5.78 19.06
C ALA A 172 14.81 -4.68 19.37
N GLU A 173 15.16 -3.41 19.16
CA GLU A 173 14.22 -2.29 19.31
C GLU A 173 13.06 -2.37 18.31
N ILE A 174 13.35 -2.67 17.03
CA ILE A 174 12.34 -2.83 15.97
C ILE A 174 11.37 -3.95 16.33
N ARG A 175 11.89 -5.14 16.67
CA ARG A 175 11.09 -6.29 17.11
C ARG A 175 10.18 -5.90 18.26
N ARG A 176 10.76 -5.27 19.30
CA ARG A 176 10.04 -4.93 20.51
C ARG A 176 8.92 -3.93 20.25
N PHE A 177 9.14 -2.96 19.36
CA PHE A 177 8.10 -2.01 18.96
C PHE A 177 6.87 -2.73 18.38
N PHE A 178 7.04 -3.61 17.39
CA PHE A 178 5.92 -4.31 16.76
C PHE A 178 5.23 -5.33 17.69
N GLU A 179 5.95 -5.93 18.62
CA GLU A 179 5.33 -6.76 19.66
C GLU A 179 4.49 -5.94 20.65
N ASP A 180 4.87 -4.68 20.95
CA ASP A 180 4.26 -3.88 22.01
C ASP A 180 3.18 -2.90 21.51
N TYR A 181 3.25 -2.39 20.27
CA TYR A 181 2.48 -1.21 19.86
C TYR A 181 0.96 -1.38 19.96
N LYS A 182 0.45 -2.61 19.78
CA LYS A 182 -0.98 -2.96 19.86
C LYS A 182 -1.40 -3.61 21.20
N LYS A 183 -0.50 -3.77 22.18
CA LYS A 183 -0.83 -4.45 23.46
C LYS A 183 -1.97 -3.78 24.24
N ASN A 184 -1.99 -2.45 24.27
CA ASN A 184 -3.07 -1.70 24.93
C ASN A 184 -4.42 -1.77 24.19
N GLU A 185 -4.45 -2.37 22.99
CA GLU A 185 -5.68 -2.69 22.25
C GLU A 185 -6.15 -4.14 22.51
N ASN A 186 -5.49 -4.88 23.43
CA ASN A 186 -5.70 -6.32 23.67
C ASN A 186 -5.50 -7.19 22.43
N LYS A 187 -4.64 -6.78 21.51
CA LYS A 187 -4.25 -7.55 20.32
C LYS A 187 -2.88 -8.17 20.52
N SER A 188 -2.67 -9.33 19.89
CA SER A 188 -1.40 -10.04 19.91
C SER A 188 -0.72 -9.94 18.55
N VAL A 189 0.56 -9.58 18.58
CA VAL A 189 1.45 -9.54 17.41
C VAL A 189 2.66 -10.40 17.73
N ALA A 190 3.07 -11.23 16.78
CA ALA A 190 4.29 -12.02 16.87
C ALA A 190 5.24 -11.64 15.73
N VAL A 191 6.48 -11.35 16.07
CA VAL A 191 7.55 -11.11 15.09
C VAL A 191 8.42 -12.36 15.04
N ASN A 192 8.63 -12.93 13.85
CA ASN A 192 9.51 -14.08 13.68
C ASN A 192 10.97 -13.65 13.53
N ASP A 193 11.88 -14.58 13.23
CA ASP A 193 13.27 -14.21 12.94
C ASP A 193 13.35 -13.35 11.68
N PHE A 194 14.21 -12.34 11.74
CA PHE A 194 14.46 -11.47 10.61
C PHE A 194 15.16 -12.28 9.51
N LEU A 195 14.74 -12.05 8.27
CA LEU A 195 15.26 -12.70 7.08
C LEU A 195 16.19 -11.74 6.30
N PRO A 196 17.17 -12.27 5.54
CA PRO A 196 18.17 -11.44 4.86
C PRO A 196 17.59 -10.62 3.71
N ALA A 197 18.42 -9.75 3.12
CA ALA A 197 17.99 -8.85 2.04
C ALA A 197 17.41 -9.60 0.83
N SER A 198 17.88 -10.81 0.55
CA SER A 198 17.35 -11.66 -0.54
C SER A 198 15.87 -11.96 -0.40
N ASP A 199 15.41 -12.26 0.82
CA ASP A 199 14.01 -12.60 1.08
C ASP A 199 13.12 -11.36 0.96
N ALA A 200 13.62 -10.20 1.37
CA ALA A 200 12.96 -8.93 1.16
C ALA A 200 12.77 -8.62 -0.32
N ILE A 201 13.84 -8.81 -1.11
CA ILE A 201 13.81 -8.62 -2.57
C ILE A 201 12.76 -9.54 -3.21
N ALA A 202 12.76 -10.83 -2.86
CA ALA A 202 11.79 -11.78 -3.38
C ALA A 202 10.35 -11.43 -2.98
N ALA A 203 10.13 -10.95 -1.75
CA ALA A 203 8.81 -10.51 -1.30
C ALA A 203 8.31 -9.27 -2.08
N ILE A 204 9.20 -8.32 -2.37
CA ILE A 204 8.87 -7.13 -3.18
C ILE A 204 8.52 -7.56 -4.61
N GLU A 205 9.32 -8.44 -5.23
CA GLU A 205 9.04 -8.98 -6.58
C GLU A 205 7.67 -9.65 -6.64
N TYR A 206 7.36 -10.54 -5.70
CA TYR A 206 6.06 -11.20 -5.62
C TYR A 206 4.91 -10.17 -5.48
N SER A 207 5.11 -9.15 -4.66
CA SER A 207 4.12 -8.10 -4.46
C SER A 207 3.91 -7.22 -5.70
N MET A 208 4.96 -7.01 -6.52
CA MET A 208 4.86 -6.36 -7.82
C MET A 208 4.04 -7.20 -8.81
N ASP A 209 4.23 -8.52 -8.83
CA ASP A 209 3.48 -9.44 -9.70
C ASP A 209 1.99 -9.48 -9.34
N LEU A 210 1.68 -9.48 -8.04
CA LEU A 210 0.30 -9.36 -7.55
C LEU A 210 -0.34 -8.05 -7.97
N TYR A 211 0.38 -6.94 -7.83
CA TYR A 211 -0.10 -5.63 -8.27
C TYR A 211 -0.34 -5.58 -9.79
N ALA A 212 0.57 -6.13 -10.59
CA ALA A 212 0.40 -6.20 -12.04
C ALA A 212 -0.86 -6.99 -12.42
N SER A 213 -1.08 -8.13 -11.76
CA SER A 213 -2.28 -8.96 -11.93
C SER A 213 -3.56 -8.18 -11.58
N TYR A 214 -3.56 -7.50 -10.43
CA TYR A 214 -4.66 -6.65 -9.97
C TYR A 214 -5.02 -5.55 -10.99
N ILE A 215 -4.02 -4.88 -11.58
CA ILE A 215 -4.26 -3.85 -12.60
C ILE A 215 -4.84 -4.45 -13.88
N VAL A 216 -4.33 -5.60 -14.34
CA VAL A 216 -4.86 -6.28 -15.53
C VAL A 216 -6.29 -6.74 -15.33
N GLU A 217 -6.62 -7.30 -14.17
CA GLU A 217 -8.00 -7.71 -13.84
C GLU A 217 -8.94 -6.50 -13.73
N GLY A 218 -8.48 -5.42 -13.09
CA GLY A 218 -9.25 -4.17 -13.01
C GLY A 218 -9.48 -3.48 -14.36
N LEU A 219 -8.61 -3.71 -15.35
CA LEU A 219 -8.77 -3.23 -16.72
C LEU A 219 -9.74 -4.07 -17.57
N ARG A 220 -9.99 -5.33 -17.18
CA ARG A 220 -10.86 -6.27 -17.91
C ARG A 220 -12.34 -6.15 -17.55
N GLN A 221 -12.63 -5.56 -16.39
CA GLN A 221 -13.98 -5.31 -15.89
C GLN A 221 -14.49 -3.98 -16.45
#